data_AF-A0A1C6U3F5-F1
#
_entry.id   AF-A0A1C6U3F5-F1
#
_cell.length_a   1.000
_cell.length_b   1.000
_cell.length_c   1.000
_cell.angle_alpha   90.00
_cell.angle_beta   90.00
_cell.angle_gamma   90.00
#
_symmetry.space_group_name_H-M   'P 1'
#
loop_
_entity.id
_entity.type
_entity.pdbx_description
1 polymer ?
#
loop_
_entity_poly.entity_id
_entity_poly.type
_entity_poly.pdbx_seq_one_letter_code
_entity_poly.pdbx_strand_id
1 'polypeptide(L)' 'MISTLGAAEAARRLVVSGDIQTGFGRLVQAGRPELTIEWEILNPRWDPLFSEQHRAAARWRLQRAGIEPPNR' A
#
# COMPACT_ATOMS: atom_id res chain seq x y z
N MET A 1 -5.79 -6.63 -15.97
CA MET A 1 -4.72 -6.83 -14.96
C MET A 1 -5.12 -7.84 -13.89
N ILE A 2 -6.21 -7.63 -13.13
CA ILE A 2 -6.73 -8.63 -12.17
C ILE A 2 -7.11 -9.96 -12.84
N SER A 3 -7.73 -9.90 -14.02
CA SER A 3 -8.16 -11.06 -14.81
C SER A 3 -7.01 -11.87 -15.43
N THR A 4 -5.77 -11.40 -15.35
CA THR A 4 -4.61 -12.00 -16.04
C THR A 4 -3.48 -12.40 -15.09
N LEU A 5 -3.33 -11.70 -13.95
CA LEU A 5 -2.25 -11.93 -12.98
C LEU A 5 -2.78 -12.38 -11.60
N GLY A 6 -4.09 -12.26 -11.35
CA GLY A 6 -4.67 -12.43 -10.02
C GLY A 6 -4.50 -11.17 -9.15
N ALA A 7 -5.42 -10.98 -8.19
CA ALA A 7 -5.48 -9.75 -7.38
C ALA A 7 -4.19 -9.48 -6.60
N ALA A 8 -3.53 -10.52 -6.08
CA ALA A 8 -2.31 -10.39 -5.27
C ALA A 8 -1.09 -9.98 -6.11
N GLU A 9 -0.92 -10.56 -7.31
CA GLU A 9 0.19 -10.22 -8.19
C GLU A 9 0.00 -8.84 -8.82
N ALA A 10 -1.25 -8.48 -9.15
CA ALA A 10 -1.60 -7.13 -9.53
C ALA A 10 -1.24 -6.14 -8.40
N ALA A 11 -1.62 -6.41 -7.15
CA ALA A 11 -1.28 -5.58 -6.00
C ALA A 11 0.25 -5.45 -5.79
N ARG A 12 1.03 -6.54 -5.93
CA ARG A 12 2.49 -6.50 -5.83
C ARG A 12 3.13 -5.64 -6.92
N ARG A 13 2.71 -5.80 -8.18
CA ARG A 13 3.19 -4.96 -9.29
C ARG A 13 2.77 -3.50 -9.13
N LEU A 14 1.58 -3.26 -8.61
CA LEU A 14 1.05 -1.93 -8.30
C LEU A 14 1.95 -1.20 -7.29
N VAL A 15 2.39 -1.88 -6.22
CA VAL A 15 3.29 -1.32 -5.20
C VAL A 15 4.70 -1.01 -5.74
N VAL A 16 5.17 -1.84 -6.69
CA VAL A 16 6.54 -1.76 -7.25
C VAL A 16 6.64 -0.74 -8.39
N SER A 17 5.63 -0.59 -9.24
CA SER A 17 5.77 0.12 -10.52
C SER A 17 5.68 1.66 -10.44
N GLY A 18 5.55 2.26 -9.25
CA GLY A 18 5.70 3.71 -9.04
C GLY A 18 4.57 4.62 -9.59
N ASP A 19 3.78 4.16 -10.56
CA ASP A 19 2.72 4.92 -11.25
C ASP A 19 1.49 5.25 -10.36
N ILE A 20 1.40 4.64 -9.16
CA ILE A 20 0.31 4.82 -8.18
C ILE A 20 0.43 6.11 -7.36
N GLN A 21 1.48 6.90 -7.56
CA GLN A 21 1.64 8.18 -6.86
C GLN A 21 0.39 9.07 -6.92
N THR A 22 -0.44 8.95 -7.96
CA THR A 22 -1.70 9.69 -8.09
C THR A 22 -2.81 9.23 -7.14
N GLY A 23 -3.02 7.93 -6.92
CA GLY A 23 -4.10 7.40 -6.07
C GLY A 23 -3.80 7.56 -4.58
N PHE A 24 -2.57 7.23 -4.18
CA PHE A 24 -2.09 7.42 -2.82
C PHE A 24 -2.15 8.91 -2.42
N GLY A 25 -1.57 9.79 -3.24
CA GLY A 25 -1.56 11.23 -2.96
C GLY A 25 -2.96 11.82 -2.81
N ARG A 26 -3.92 11.42 -3.65
CA ARG A 26 -5.32 11.88 -3.57
C ARG A 26 -6.00 11.47 -2.26
N LEU A 27 -5.82 10.22 -1.83
CA LEU A 27 -6.44 9.73 -0.60
C LEU A 27 -5.81 10.36 0.64
N VAL A 28 -4.49 10.56 0.63
CA VAL A 28 -3.78 11.31 1.67
C VAL A 28 -4.28 12.76 1.73
N GLN A 29 -4.36 13.45 0.60
CA GLN A 29 -4.88 14.83 0.53
C GLN A 29 -6.35 14.92 0.96
N ALA A 30 -7.15 13.88 0.72
CA ALA A 30 -8.52 13.77 1.19
C ALA A 30 -8.64 13.42 2.69
N GLY A 31 -7.52 13.22 3.40
CA GLY A 31 -7.52 12.82 4.81
C GLY A 31 -7.99 11.39 5.05
N ARG A 32 -7.92 10.52 4.04
CA ARG A 32 -8.39 9.13 4.06
C ARG A 32 -7.26 8.11 3.81
N PRO A 33 -6.15 8.16 4.56
CA PRO A 33 -5.02 7.25 4.32
C PRO A 33 -5.33 5.79 4.59
N GLU A 34 -6.35 5.49 5.38
CA GLU A 34 -6.80 4.14 5.67
C GLU A 34 -7.38 3.41 4.45
N LEU A 35 -7.70 4.14 3.37
CA LEU A 35 -8.15 3.57 2.10
C LEU A 35 -6.98 3.26 1.15
N THR A 36 -5.75 3.59 1.54
CA THR A 36 -4.56 3.34 0.70
C THR A 36 -4.13 1.88 0.81
N ILE A 37 -3.50 1.39 -0.26
CA ILE A 37 -2.94 0.04 -0.28
C ILE A 37 -1.80 -0.06 0.75
N GLU A 38 -1.03 1.01 0.93
CA GLU A 38 0.04 1.11 1.93
C GLU A 38 -0.48 0.85 3.34
N TRP A 39 -1.66 1.37 3.68
CA TRP A 39 -2.30 1.10 4.97
C TRP A 39 -2.74 -0.36 5.11
N GLU A 40 -3.37 -0.90 4.07
CA GLU A 40 -3.82 -2.30 4.07
C GLU A 40 -2.65 -3.30 4.06
N ILE A 41 -1.51 -2.99 3.43
CA ILE A 41 -0.32 -3.85 3.47
C ILE A 41 0.18 -4.10 4.90
N LEU A 42 -0.08 -3.16 5.82
CA LEU A 42 0.29 -3.27 7.22
C LEU A 42 -0.75 -4.01 8.07
N ASN A 43 -1.86 -4.42 7.48
CA ASN A 43 -2.90 -5.18 8.18
C ASN A 43 -2.48 -6.67 8.27
N PRO A 44 -2.43 -7.26 9.48
CA PRO A 44 -2.08 -8.67 9.69
C PRO A 44 -2.87 -9.66 8.85
N ARG A 45 -4.09 -9.31 8.44
CA ARG A 45 -4.93 -10.13 7.55
C ARG A 45 -4.27 -10.45 6.22
N TRP A 46 -3.41 -9.55 5.72
CA TRP A 46 -2.76 -9.69 4.41
C TRP A 46 -1.30 -10.11 4.51
N ASP A 47 -0.83 -10.42 5.72
CA ASP A 47 0.54 -10.84 6.00
C ASP A 47 1.09 -11.91 5.04
N PRO A 48 0.34 -12.97 4.69
CA PRO A 48 0.83 -14.01 3.79
C PRO A 48 1.05 -13.53 2.35
N LEU A 49 0.45 -12.41 1.95
CA LEU A 49 0.51 -11.89 0.58
C LEU A 49 1.67 -10.92 0.37
N PHE A 50 2.20 -10.33 1.45
CA PHE A 50 3.20 -9.27 1.41
C PHE A 50 4.39 -9.62 2.30
N SER A 51 5.57 -9.72 1.68
CA SER A 51 6.83 -9.89 2.42
C SER A 51 7.16 -8.65 3.25
N GLU A 52 8.08 -8.81 4.21
CA GLU A 52 8.56 -7.73 5.07
C GLU A 52 9.06 -6.52 4.28
N GLN A 53 9.74 -6.74 3.15
CA GLN A 53 10.18 -5.64 2.27
C GLN A 53 9.02 -4.79 1.75
N HIS A 54 7.88 -5.41 1.39
CA HIS A 54 6.69 -4.66 0.96
C HIS A 54 6.11 -3.83 2.12
N ARG A 55 6.11 -4.37 3.34
CA ARG A 55 5.63 -3.68 4.54
C ARG A 55 6.55 -2.52 4.92
N ALA A 56 7.86 -2.71 4.83
CA ALA A 56 8.84 -1.65 5.04
C ALA A 56 8.66 -0.50 4.03
N ALA A 57 8.45 -0.84 2.75
CA ALA A 57 8.17 0.16 1.70
C ALA A 57 6.85 0.92 1.96
N ALA A 58 5.80 0.22 2.40
CA ALA A 58 4.52 0.83 2.76
C ALA A 58 4.64 1.79 3.96
N ARG A 59 5.31 1.37 5.04
CA ARG A 59 5.61 2.24 6.20
C ARG A 59 6.38 3.48 5.79
N TRP A 60 7.42 3.30 4.98
CA TRP A 60 8.22 4.42 4.49
C TRP A 60 7.39 5.42 3.68
N ARG A 61 6.48 4.95 2.82
CA ARG A 61 5.59 5.84 2.05
C ARG A 61 4.61 6.62 2.93
N LEU A 62 3.99 5.97 3.91
CA LEU A 62 3.08 6.63 4.86
C LEU A 62 3.82 7.71 5.65
N GLN A 63 5.00 7.38 6.20
CA GLN A 63 5.83 8.32 6.96
C GLN A 63 6.28 9.51 6.10
N ARG A 64 6.67 9.27 4.84
CA ARG A 64 7.08 10.33 3.91
C ARG A 64 5.93 11.28 3.55
N ALA A 65 4.69 10.81 3.68
CA ALA A 65 3.48 11.61 3.52
C ALA A 65 3.02 12.29 4.83
N GLY A 66 3.78 12.17 5.93
CA GLY A 66 3.44 12.72 7.23
C GLY A 66 2.38 11.92 7.99
N ILE A 67 2.16 10.66 7.61
CA ILE A 67 1.13 9.80 8.19
C ILE A 67 1.78 8.78 9.10
N GLU A 68 1.27 8.69 10.33
CA GLU A 68 1.70 7.67 11.26
C GLU A 68 1.13 6.30 10.82
N PRO A 69 1.98 5.29 10.54
CA PRO A 69 1.51 3.99 10.13
C PRO A 69 0.75 3.30 11.28
N PRO A 70 -0.27 2.50 10.99
CA PRO A 70 -1.03 1.79 12.02
C PRO A 70 -0.10 0.85 12.82
N ASN A 71 -0.13 0.99 14.15
CA ASN A 71 0.58 0.12 15.09
C ASN A 71 -0.27 -1.13 15.39
N ARG A 72 -0.42 -2.02 14.39
CA ARG A 72 -1.24 -3.23 14.45
C ARG A 72 -0.43 -4.50 14.28
#